data_AF-A0A1H7Y4N8-F1
#
_entry.id   AF-A0A1H7Y4N8-F1
#
_cell.length_a   1.000
_cell.length_b   1.000
_cell.length_c   1.000
_cell.angle_alpha   90.00
_cell.angle_beta   90.00
_cell.angle_gamma   90.00
#
_symmetry.space_group_name_H-M   'P 1'
#
loop_
_entity.id
_entity.type
_entity.pdbx_description
1 polymer ?
#
loop_
_entity_poly.entity_id
_entity_poly.type
_entity_poly.pdbx_seq_one_letter_code
_entity_poly.pdbx_strand_id
1 'polypeptide(L)'
;MMEIVYLLAGSAIILTCFYFIVAPFFSTNRGTDSGFEQWDGTLTLDSVYGAVNELEMDYLMKKIKEKDFLQLKEQYQLLAAELMKHESKPKGKVNPASHTEEAELELLRELQKLRKQKGRI
;
A
#
# COMPACT_ATOMS: atom_id res chain seq x y z
N MET A 1 -19.17 -44.30 28.87
CA MET A 1 -19.11 -44.16 27.39
C MET A 1 -19.68 -42.81 26.96
N MET A 2 -20.93 -42.47 27.32
CA MET A 2 -21.56 -41.18 26.99
C MET A 2 -20.78 -39.95 27.51
N GLU A 3 -20.29 -39.97 28.75
CA GLU A 3 -19.44 -38.91 29.33
C GLU A 3 -18.20 -38.60 28.48
N ILE A 4 -17.52 -39.65 28.02
CA ILE A 4 -16.31 -39.52 27.18
C ILE A 4 -16.68 -38.91 25.83
N VAL A 5 -17.84 -39.29 25.27
CA VAL A 5 -18.35 -38.75 24.01
C VAL A 5 -18.69 -37.26 24.14
N TYR A 6 -19.31 -36.84 25.25
CA TYR A 6 -19.58 -35.42 25.51
C TYR A 6 -18.30 -34.61 25.71
N LEU A 7 -17.31 -35.16 26.41
CA LEU A 7 -16.01 -34.53 26.60
C LEU A 7 -15.28 -34.36 25.25
N LEU A 8 -15.29 -35.39 24.41
CA LEU A 8 -14.70 -35.35 23.06
C LEU A 8 -15.42 -34.32 22.17
N ALA A 9 -16.75 -34.34 22.14
CA ALA A 9 -17.55 -33.39 21.36
C ALA A 9 -17.33 -31.93 21.82
N GLY A 10 -17.33 -31.68 23.13
CA GLY A 10 -17.07 -30.36 23.69
C GLY A 10 -15.65 -29.87 23.35
N SER A 11 -14.64 -30.73 23.49
CA SER A 11 -13.26 -30.38 23.14
C SER A 11 -13.09 -30.09 21.64
N ALA A 12 -13.77 -30.84 20.77
CA ALA A 12 -13.72 -30.61 19.33
C ALA A 12 -14.33 -29.25 18.95
N ILE A 13 -15.44 -28.85 19.57
CA ILE A 13 -16.07 -27.55 19.36
C ILE A 13 -15.17 -26.41 19.85
N ILE A 14 -14.54 -26.56 21.02
CA ILE A 14 -13.63 -25.54 21.56
C ILE A 14 -12.43 -25.37 20.63
N LEU A 15 -11.85 -26.47 20.15
CA LEU A 15 -10.71 -26.44 19.23
C LEU A 15 -11.06 -25.83 17.87
N THR A 16 -12.26 -26.10 17.33
CA THR A 16 -12.68 -25.48 16.07
C THR A 16 -12.93 -23.98 16.25
N CYS A 17 -13.60 -23.56 17.31
CA CYS A 17 -13.77 -22.14 17.62
C CYS A 17 -12.41 -21.43 17.78
N PHE A 18 -11.48 -22.03 18.51
CA PHE A 18 -10.14 -21.47 18.69
C PHE A 18 -9.37 -21.41 17.36
N TYR A 19 -9.48 -22.45 16.53
CA TYR A 19 -8.91 -22.46 15.19
C TYR A 19 -9.44 -21.31 14.34
N PHE A 20 -10.75 -21.03 14.33
CA PHE A 20 -11.30 -19.91 13.57
C PHE A 20 -10.80 -18.54 14.04
N ILE A 21 -10.48 -18.40 15.33
CA ILE A 21 -9.93 -17.16 15.89
C ILE A 21 -8.45 -17.02 15.50
N VAL A 22 -7.67 -18.09 15.58
CA VAL A 22 -6.22 -18.05 15.37
C VAL A 22 -5.84 -18.16 13.88
N ALA A 23 -6.61 -18.88 13.08
CA ALA A 23 -6.39 -19.07 11.65
C ALA A 23 -6.16 -17.76 10.87
N PRO A 24 -6.99 -16.69 11.01
CA PRO A 24 -6.75 -15.45 10.27
C PRO A 24 -5.42 -14.78 10.62
N PHE A 25 -4.87 -14.99 11.82
CA PHE A 25 -3.57 -14.43 12.22
C PHE A 25 -2.38 -15.15 11.59
N PHE A 26 -2.53 -16.44 11.21
CA PHE A 26 -1.46 -17.22 10.58
C PHE A 26 -1.59 -17.33 9.05
N SER A 27 -2.78 -17.08 8.49
CA SER A 27 -3.04 -17.12 7.06
C SER A 27 -2.42 -15.95 6.27
N THR A 28 -1.95 -14.89 6.94
CA THR A 28 -1.23 -13.77 6.30
C THR A 28 0.09 -14.17 5.65
N ASN A 29 0.68 -15.34 5.99
CA ASN A 29 2.01 -15.73 5.51
C ASN A 29 2.02 -16.91 4.52
N ARG A 30 0.87 -17.26 3.93
CA ARG A 30 0.79 -18.28 2.88
C ARG A 30 0.09 -17.70 1.67
N GLY A 31 0.91 -17.10 0.80
CA GLY A 31 0.50 -16.71 -0.54
C GLY A 31 -0.10 -17.91 -1.27
N THR A 32 -1.41 -17.88 -1.43
CA THR A 32 -2.08 -18.58 -2.51
C THR A 32 -2.40 -17.55 -3.57
N ASP A 33 -1.67 -17.66 -4.68
CA ASP A 33 -1.94 -17.01 -5.95
C ASP A 33 -3.42 -17.17 -6.34
N SER A 34 -4.21 -16.13 -6.11
CA SER A 34 -5.48 -15.92 -6.81
C SER A 34 -5.95 -14.47 -6.70
N GLY A 35 -5.34 -13.61 -7.53
CA GLY A 35 -6.08 -12.54 -8.24
C GLY A 35 -6.83 -11.49 -7.41
N PHE A 36 -6.45 -11.24 -6.16
CA PHE A 36 -6.85 -10.05 -5.44
C PHE A 36 -5.58 -9.32 -5.08
N GLU A 37 -5.47 -8.05 -5.50
CA GLU A 37 -4.37 -7.17 -5.15
C GLU A 37 -4.18 -7.25 -3.63
N GLN A 38 -3.08 -7.90 -3.28
CA GLN A 38 -2.61 -8.08 -1.93
C GLN A 38 -2.39 -6.67 -1.40
N TRP A 39 -3.31 -6.22 -0.55
CA TRP A 39 -3.02 -5.14 0.38
C TRP A 39 -2.02 -5.72 1.38
N ASP A 40 -0.78 -5.82 0.93
CA ASP A 40 0.36 -6.05 1.79
C ASP A 40 0.30 -4.92 2.82
N GLY A 41 0.13 -5.26 4.09
CA GLY A 41 0.06 -4.29 5.19
C GLY A 41 1.37 -3.53 5.40
N THR A 42 2.30 -3.58 4.44
CA THR A 42 3.44 -2.70 4.33
C THR A 42 2.95 -1.34 3.84
N LEU A 43 3.09 -0.35 4.70
CA LEU A 43 2.90 1.05 4.34
C LEU A 43 3.94 1.42 3.28
N THR A 44 3.53 1.47 2.01
CA THR A 44 4.39 1.85 0.87
C THR A 44 4.34 3.35 0.61
N LEU A 45 5.37 3.89 -0.05
CA LEU A 45 5.41 5.31 -0.43
C LEU A 45 4.18 5.69 -1.30
N ASP A 46 3.79 4.82 -2.22
CA ASP A 46 2.61 5.00 -3.08
C ASP A 46 1.30 5.09 -2.28
N SER A 47 1.16 4.30 -1.21
CA SER A 47 -0.01 4.36 -0.33
C SER A 47 -0.11 5.72 0.37
N VAL A 48 1.03 6.31 0.75
CA VAL A 48 1.08 7.65 1.35
C VAL A 48 0.71 8.72 0.33
N TYR A 49 1.19 8.62 -0.91
CA TYR A 49 0.79 9.55 -1.97
C TYR A 49 -0.70 9.45 -2.31
N GLY A 50 -1.27 8.24 -2.36
CA GLY A 50 -2.70 8.04 -2.53
C GLY A 50 -3.53 8.68 -1.41
N ALA A 51 -3.10 8.50 -0.15
CA ALA A 51 -3.78 9.08 1.01
C ALA A 51 -3.73 10.62 1.00
N VAL A 52 -2.61 11.23 0.61
CA VAL A 52 -2.50 12.69 0.46
C VAL A 52 -3.42 13.19 -0.66
N ASN A 53 -3.52 12.48 -1.78
CA ASN A 53 -4.40 12.86 -2.88
C ASN A 53 -5.88 12.81 -2.47
N GLU A 54 -6.30 11.76 -1.76
CA GLU A 54 -7.66 11.68 -1.22
C GLU A 54 -7.94 12.82 -0.22
N LEU A 55 -6.98 13.11 0.66
CA LEU A 55 -7.05 14.22 1.61
C LEU A 55 -7.21 15.58 0.91
N GLU A 56 -6.48 15.80 -0.19
CA GLU A 56 -6.61 17.01 -1.02
C GLU A 56 -7.99 17.10 -1.68
N MET A 57 -8.51 15.98 -2.18
CA MET A 57 -9.86 15.92 -2.73
C MET A 57 -10.92 16.22 -1.67
N ASP A 58 -10.78 15.70 -0.45
CA ASP A 58 -11.71 15.98 0.65
C ASP A 58 -11.70 17.44 1.11
N TYR A 59 -10.53 18.08 1.08
CA TYR A 59 -10.41 19.51 1.32
C TYR A 59 -11.08 20.32 0.21
N LEU A 60 -10.83 19.99 -1.07
CA LEU A 60 -11.45 20.64 -2.23
C LEU A 60 -12.98 20.51 -2.20
N MET A 61 -13.47 19.36 -1.73
CA MET A 61 -14.89 19.08 -1.54
C MET A 61 -15.47 19.68 -0.27
N LYS A 62 -14.68 20.46 0.50
CA LYS A 62 -15.07 21.09 1.77
C LYS A 62 -15.58 20.12 2.84
N LYS A 63 -15.17 18.85 2.78
CA LYS A 63 -15.49 17.84 3.82
C LYS A 63 -14.69 18.09 5.10
N ILE A 64 -13.50 18.68 4.96
CA ILE A 64 -12.58 18.99 6.05
C ILE A 64 -12.18 20.47 6.04
N LYS A 65 -11.76 20.99 7.19
CA LYS A 65 -11.32 22.38 7.33
C LYS A 65 -9.85 22.50 6.93
N GLU A 66 -9.47 23.69 6.47
CA GLU A 66 -8.10 24.01 6.04
C GLU A 66 -7.05 23.70 7.12
N LYS A 67 -7.35 24.02 8.38
CA LYS A 67 -6.46 23.72 9.52
C LYS A 67 -6.19 22.22 9.66
N ASP A 68 -7.24 21.40 9.55
CA ASP A 68 -7.13 19.95 9.72
C ASP A 68 -6.42 19.32 8.52
N PHE A 69 -6.67 19.85 7.32
CA PHE A 69 -5.96 19.49 6.09
C PHE A 69 -4.45 19.75 6.19
N LEU A 70 -4.05 20.96 6.62
CA LEU A 70 -2.63 21.33 6.78
C LEU A 70 -1.92 20.41 7.78
N GLN A 71 -2.56 20.12 8.92
CA GLN A 71 -1.99 19.24 9.94
C GLN A 71 -1.80 17.81 9.43
N LEU A 72 -2.80 17.22 8.78
CA LEU A 72 -2.68 15.87 8.24
C LEU A 72 -1.66 15.81 7.09
N LYS A 73 -1.63 16.81 6.20
CA LYS A 73 -0.69 16.87 5.10
C LYS A 73 0.76 16.89 5.59
N GLU A 74 1.05 17.66 6.64
CA GLU A 74 2.37 17.69 7.27
C GLU A 74 2.76 16.31 7.85
N GLN A 75 1.82 15.63 8.51
CA GLN A 75 2.06 14.30 9.06
C GLN A 75 2.39 13.26 7.97
N TYR A 76 1.64 13.27 6.86
CA TYR A 76 1.93 12.39 5.73
C TYR A 76 3.26 12.70 5.04
N GLN A 77 3.66 13.97 4.98
CA GLN A 77 4.97 14.35 4.45
C GLN A 77 6.13 13.84 5.32
N LEU A 78 5.98 13.91 6.64
CA LEU A 78 6.96 13.33 7.56
C LEU A 78 7.03 11.80 7.43
N LEU A 79 5.88 11.15 7.27
CA LEU A 79 5.79 9.70 7.05
C LEU A 79 6.46 9.28 5.73
N ALA A 80 6.22 10.03 4.64
CA ALA A 80 6.89 9.79 3.37
C ALA A 80 8.42 9.96 3.50
N ALA A 81 8.89 10.99 4.19
CA ALA A 81 10.31 11.20 4.43
C ALA A 81 10.97 10.06 5.22
N GLU A 82 10.25 9.50 6.21
CA GLU A 82 10.70 8.33 6.95
C GLU A 82 10.79 7.09 6.06
N LEU A 83 9.75 6.80 5.27
CA LEU A 83 9.74 5.67 4.34
C LEU A 83 10.88 5.77 3.31
N MET A 84 11.09 6.94 2.71
CA MET A 84 12.19 7.17 1.77
C MET A 84 13.57 6.91 2.42
N LYS A 85 13.76 7.27 3.69
CA LYS A 85 15.00 7.00 4.44
C LYS A 85 15.22 5.51 4.71
N HIS A 86 14.13 4.74 4.88
CA HIS A 86 14.18 3.30 5.05
C HIS A 86 14.49 2.57 3.73
N GLU A 87 13.95 3.04 2.61
CA GLU A 87 14.22 2.49 1.26
C GLU A 87 15.63 2.85 0.74
N SER A 88 16.17 4.01 1.12
CA SER A 88 17.49 4.48 0.68
C SER A 88 18.68 3.90 1.47
N LYS A 89 18.46 3.05 2.48
CA LYS A 89 19.54 2.22 3.03
C LYS A 89 19.95 1.22 1.96
N PRO A 90 21.22 1.22 1.50
CA PRO A 90 21.63 0.45 0.33
C PRO A 90 21.56 -1.05 0.65
N LYS A 91 20.48 -1.71 0.24
CA LYS A 91 20.54 -3.13 -0.12
C LYS A 91 21.47 -3.22 -1.33
N GLY A 92 22.47 -4.10 -1.23
CA GLY A 92 23.64 -4.13 -2.10
C GLY A 92 23.35 -3.97 -3.59
N LYS A 93 24.25 -3.24 -4.26
CA LYS A 93 24.43 -3.04 -5.70
C LYS A 93 23.63 -4.01 -6.58
N VAL A 94 22.49 -3.55 -7.08
CA VAL A 94 21.97 -3.95 -8.39
C VAL A 94 21.80 -2.66 -9.17
N ASN A 95 22.56 -2.49 -10.26
CA ASN A 95 22.53 -1.31 -11.12
C ASN A 95 21.16 -1.24 -11.84
N PRO A 96 20.26 -0.28 -11.53
CA PRO A 96 19.01 -0.09 -12.26
C PRO A 96 19.12 1.02 -13.33
N ALA A 97 20.26 1.73 -13.37
CA ALA A 97 20.44 2.99 -14.09
C ALA A 97 20.26 2.88 -15.62
N SER A 98 20.31 1.68 -16.19
CA SER A 98 20.22 1.50 -17.64
C SER A 98 18.79 1.59 -18.20
N HIS A 99 17.76 1.21 -17.43
CA HIS A 99 16.39 1.13 -17.96
C HIS A 99 15.56 2.39 -17.68
N THR A 100 15.85 3.11 -16.60
CA THR A 100 15.17 4.37 -16.27
C THR A 100 15.56 5.50 -17.21
N GLU A 101 16.84 5.58 -17.61
CA GLU A 101 17.34 6.65 -18.47
C GLU A 101 16.75 6.57 -19.90
N GLU A 102 16.55 5.35 -20.42
CA GLU A 102 15.88 5.12 -21.71
C GLU A 102 14.39 5.51 -21.67
N ALA A 103 13.69 5.17 -20.59
CA ALA A 103 12.28 5.52 -20.39
C ALA A 103 12.08 7.04 -20.23
N GLU A 104 12.96 7.73 -19.49
CA GLU A 104 12.93 9.18 -19.34
C GLU A 104 13.17 9.91 -20.68
N LEU A 105 14.10 9.41 -21.49
CA LEU A 105 14.37 9.94 -22.82
C LEU A 105 13.18 9.77 -23.77
N GLU A 106 12.45 8.66 -23.68
CA GLU A 106 11.25 8.41 -24.48
C GLU A 106 10.10 9.35 -24.09
N LEU A 107 9.86 9.54 -22.79
CA LEU A 107 8.87 10.49 -22.27
C LEU A 107 9.17 11.94 -22.70
N LEU A 108 10.44 12.36 -22.65
CA LEU A 108 10.85 13.70 -23.09
C LEU A 108 10.59 13.93 -24.59
N ARG A 109 10.78 12.89 -25.43
CA ARG A 109 10.48 12.96 -26.87
C ARG A 109 9.00 13.13 -27.13
N GLU A 110 8.14 12.41 -26.40
CA GLU A 110 6.68 12.55 -26.54
C GLU A 110 6.18 13.92 -26.10
N LEU A 111 6.66 14.42 -24.95
CA LEU A 111 6.31 15.75 -24.46
C LEU A 111 6.70 16.86 -25.45
N GLN A 112 7.85 16.74 -26.11
CA GLN A 112 8.26 17.68 -27.16
C GLN A 112 7.37 17.61 -28.41
N LYS A 113 6.91 16.42 -28.82
CA LYS A 113 5.97 16.25 -29.94
C LYS A 113 4.64 16.95 -29.63
N LEU A 114 4.10 16.74 -28.43
CA LEU A 114 2.86 17.37 -27.97
C LEU A 114 2.99 18.91 -27.93
N ARG A 115 4.11 19.43 -27.45
CA ARG A 115 4.38 20.88 -27.40
C ARG A 115 4.47 21.50 -28.80
N LYS A 116 5.01 20.78 -29.78
CA LYS A 116 5.07 21.23 -31.19
C LYS A 116 3.71 21.16 -31.88
N GLN A 117 2.85 20.20 -31.54
CA GLN A 117 1.49 20.12 -32.07
C GLN A 117 0.57 21.20 -31.48
N LYS A 118 0.73 21.54 -30.19
CA LYS A 118 -0.06 22.58 -29.52
C LYS A 118 0.29 24.02 -29.93
N GLY A 119 1.41 24.22 -30.65
CA GLY A 119 1.83 25.52 -31.19
C GLY A 119 1.36 25.81 -32.62
N ARG A 120 0.49 24.97 -33.20
CA ARG A 120 -0.11 25.15 -34.53
C ARG A 120 -1.64 25.20 -34.41
N ILE A 121 -2.14 26.08 -33.55
CA ILE A 121 -3.53 26.55 -33.53
C ILE A 121 -3.53 27.99 -33.02
#